data_AF-A0A5B6VQK1-F1
#
_entry.id   AF-A0A5B6VQK1-F1
#
_cell.length_a   1.000
_cell.length_b   1.000
_cell.length_c   1.000
_cell.angle_alpha   90.00
_cell.angle_beta   90.00
_cell.angle_gamma   90.00
#
_symmetry.space_group_name_H-M   'P 1'
#
loop_
_entity.id
_entity.type
_entity.pdbx_description
1 polymer ?
#
loop_
_entity_poly.entity_id
_entity_poly.type
_entity_poly.pdbx_seq_one_letter_code
_entity_poly.pdbx_strand_id
1 'polypeptide(L)'
;MKGLFKSKPRTPVEMVQHLHELLVFVLGNTETREKKRAEKIGELDKLLLDIRTVLFGDGQIEPNAEACAQVTKEFFQKDTFRLLINCLPSLDSGARQNATHVIANLQRQRVNSKVIASEYLENNLDIMDILVPGYEDSDIAWTYGAILRECIRHQNVARYVLESDHMKKFFGYLQNPNFDIASDVQATFKFFQEYNSQLLQSESYITRRHAVKLLGDMLLDRSNSAVMVRYVTSLDHMRIMMNLLRDSNKTIKLDTFHVFKLFVANHNKPPEIISVLLNY
;
A
#
# COMPACT_ATOMS: atom_id res chain seq x y z
N MET A 1 17.63 49.61 -8.29
CA MET A 1 17.05 48.92 -7.11
C MET A 1 15.82 48.15 -7.54
N LYS A 2 15.95 46.86 -7.90
CA LYS A 2 14.78 45.98 -8.04
C LYS A 2 14.53 45.39 -6.66
N GLY A 3 13.61 45.98 -5.91
CA GLY A 3 13.16 45.41 -4.65
C GLY A 3 12.61 44.01 -4.92
N LEU A 4 13.29 43.00 -4.38
CA LEU A 4 12.79 41.63 -4.34
C LEU A 4 11.53 41.63 -3.48
N PHE A 5 10.36 41.78 -4.11
CA PHE A 5 9.12 41.31 -3.51
C PHE A 5 9.25 39.79 -3.39
N LYS A 6 9.59 39.29 -2.19
CA LYS A 6 9.41 37.87 -1.89
C LYS A 6 7.91 37.59 -2.07
N SER A 7 7.57 36.68 -2.98
CA SER A 7 6.20 36.23 -3.15
C SER A 7 5.65 35.78 -1.80
N LYS A 8 4.40 36.14 -1.49
CA LYS A 8 3.72 35.71 -0.28
C LYS A 8 3.84 34.17 -0.17
N PRO A 9 4.18 33.61 1.01
CA PRO A 9 4.25 32.17 1.18
C PRO A 9 2.88 31.56 0.86
N ARG A 10 2.88 30.46 0.10
CA ARG A 10 1.67 29.73 -0.26
C ARG A 10 1.03 29.13 1.00
N THR A 11 -0.28 29.16 1.08
CA THR A 11 -1.05 28.40 2.07
C THR A 11 -0.99 26.90 1.78
N PRO A 12 -1.25 26.03 2.77
CA PRO A 12 -1.26 24.58 2.56
C PRO A 12 -2.13 24.11 1.38
N VAL A 13 -3.29 24.74 1.20
CA VAL A 13 -4.21 24.46 0.07
C VAL A 13 -3.60 24.91 -1.25
N GLU A 14 -3.09 26.14 -1.33
CA GLU A 14 -2.44 26.66 -2.55
C GLU A 14 -1.21 25.84 -2.95
N MET A 15 -0.48 25.27 -1.99
CA MET A 15 0.66 24.38 -2.27
C MET A 15 0.22 23.12 -3.01
N VAL A 16 -0.88 22.49 -2.56
CA VAL A 16 -1.38 21.27 -3.20
C VAL A 16 -2.04 21.55 -4.55
N GLN A 17 -2.74 22.69 -4.69
CA GLN A 17 -3.29 23.12 -5.98
C GLN A 17 -2.17 23.36 -7.00
N HIS A 18 -1.10 24.03 -6.56
CA HIS A 18 0.06 24.23 -7.41
C HIS A 18 0.77 22.92 -7.75
N LEU A 19 0.86 21.98 -6.80
CA LEU A 19 1.39 20.63 -7.04
C LEU A 19 0.61 19.93 -8.15
N HIS A 20 -0.73 19.95 -8.06
CA HIS A 20 -1.60 19.36 -9.07
C HIS A 20 -1.36 19.98 -10.47
N GLU A 21 -1.30 21.31 -10.56
CA GLU A 21 -1.03 22.01 -11.82
C GLU A 21 0.32 21.63 -12.44
N LEU A 22 1.37 21.53 -11.62
CA LEU A 22 2.71 21.11 -12.08
C LEU A 22 2.69 19.67 -12.59
N LEU A 23 2.04 18.76 -11.86
CA LEU A 23 1.93 17.36 -12.26
C LEU A 23 1.19 17.20 -13.59
N VAL A 24 0.05 17.88 -13.75
CA VAL A 24 -0.70 17.90 -15.02
C VAL A 24 0.17 18.42 -16.17
N PHE A 25 0.95 19.47 -15.92
CA PHE A 25 1.84 20.02 -16.94
C PHE A 25 2.98 19.05 -17.32
N VAL A 26 3.62 18.41 -16.33
CA VAL A 26 4.78 17.51 -16.54
C VAL A 26 4.37 16.21 -17.23
N LEU A 27 3.16 15.70 -16.95
CA LEU A 27 2.60 14.49 -17.55
C LEU A 27 1.90 14.76 -18.89
N GLY A 28 1.53 16.00 -19.17
CA GLY A 28 0.94 16.39 -20.45
C GLY A 28 1.89 16.19 -21.63
N ASN A 29 1.32 15.93 -22.81
CA ASN A 29 2.10 15.70 -24.02
C ASN A 29 2.88 16.98 -24.43
N THR A 30 4.20 16.96 -24.23
CA THR A 30 5.08 18.13 -24.34
C THR A 30 6.32 17.85 -25.21
N GLU A 31 6.15 17.08 -26.29
CA GLU A 31 7.22 16.75 -27.26
C GLU A 31 8.01 17.97 -27.77
N THR A 32 7.44 19.19 -27.70
CA THR A 32 8.09 20.44 -28.16
C THR A 32 8.61 21.34 -27.04
N ARG A 33 8.56 20.92 -25.76
CA ARG A 33 8.83 21.80 -24.60
C ARG A 33 9.71 21.17 -23.51
N GLU A 34 10.67 20.32 -23.86
CA GLU A 34 11.53 19.63 -22.89
C GLU A 34 12.22 20.56 -21.88
N LYS A 35 12.78 21.69 -22.34
CA LYS A 35 13.42 22.66 -21.43
C LYS A 35 12.43 23.20 -20.38
N LYS A 36 11.22 23.55 -20.80
CA LYS A 36 10.17 24.04 -19.90
C LYS A 36 9.66 22.93 -18.98
N ARG A 37 9.62 21.69 -19.46
CA ARG A 37 9.29 20.52 -18.64
C ARG A 37 10.34 20.30 -17.56
N ALA A 38 11.63 20.37 -17.89
CA ALA A 38 12.72 20.26 -16.92
C ALA A 38 12.68 21.38 -15.87
N GLU A 39 12.40 22.63 -16.28
CA GLU A 39 12.19 23.74 -15.34
C GLU A 39 11.01 23.47 -14.38
N LYS A 40 9.93 22.86 -14.88
CA LYS A 40 8.74 22.53 -14.08
C LYS A 40 8.97 21.35 -13.14
N ILE A 41 9.79 20.37 -13.52
CA ILE A 41 10.25 19.31 -12.62
C ILE A 41 11.07 19.91 -11.47
N GLY A 42 12.01 20.83 -11.77
CA GLY A 42 12.77 21.50 -10.70
C GLY A 42 11.92 22.37 -9.76
N GLU A 43 10.78 22.89 -10.24
CA GLU A 43 9.80 23.59 -9.40
C GLU A 43 8.98 22.60 -8.55
N LEU A 44 8.61 21.45 -9.12
CA LEU A 44 7.92 20.35 -8.46
C LEU A 44 8.77 19.79 -7.30
N ASP A 45 10.06 19.60 -7.49
CA ASP A 45 10.98 19.06 -6.47
C ASP A 45 11.03 19.95 -5.22
N LYS A 46 11.12 21.27 -5.44
CA LYS A 46 11.08 22.27 -4.36
C LYS A 46 9.74 22.25 -3.64
N LEU A 47 8.65 22.18 -4.39
CA LEU A 47 7.32 22.17 -3.80
C LEU A 47 7.05 20.90 -2.97
N LEU A 48 7.55 19.74 -3.42
CA LEU A 48 7.48 18.49 -2.65
C LEU A 48 8.26 18.60 -1.33
N LEU A 49 9.43 19.27 -1.34
CA LEU A 49 10.19 19.56 -0.13
C LEU A 49 9.43 20.53 0.80
N ASP A 50 8.81 21.57 0.25
CA ASP A 50 8.02 22.52 1.03
C ASP A 50 6.82 21.81 1.70
N ILE A 51 6.08 20.97 0.96
CA ILE A 51 4.97 20.17 1.49
C ILE A 51 5.47 19.21 2.57
N ARG A 52 6.61 18.54 2.34
CA ARG A 52 7.22 17.67 3.36
C ARG A 52 7.54 18.46 4.63
N THR A 53 8.07 19.67 4.51
CA THR A 53 8.38 20.54 5.66
C THR A 53 7.12 20.92 6.43
N VAL A 54 5.99 21.17 5.76
CA VAL A 54 4.70 21.38 6.43
C VAL A 54 4.27 20.14 7.24
N LEU A 55 4.49 18.94 6.69
CA LEU A 55 4.03 17.68 7.28
C LEU A 55 4.91 17.14 8.41
N PHE A 56 6.19 17.48 8.43
CA PHE A 56 7.17 16.96 9.40
C PHE A 56 7.79 18.05 10.29
N GLY A 57 7.64 19.33 9.94
CA GLY A 57 8.39 20.42 10.54
C GLY A 57 9.81 20.57 9.96
N ASP A 58 10.51 21.61 10.37
CA ASP A 58 11.90 21.92 9.98
C ASP A 58 12.90 21.69 11.13
N GLY A 59 12.47 21.03 12.20
CA GLY A 59 13.24 20.78 13.42
C GLY A 59 13.22 21.93 14.43
N GLN A 60 12.75 23.12 14.04
CA GLN A 60 12.50 24.24 14.95
C GLN A 60 11.01 24.46 15.18
N ILE A 61 10.21 24.23 14.14
CA ILE A 61 8.76 24.40 14.14
C ILE A 61 8.12 23.03 14.00
N GLU A 62 7.29 22.65 14.98
CA GLU A 62 6.48 21.43 14.91
C GLU A 62 5.38 21.55 13.84
N PRO A 63 5.03 20.43 13.18
CA PRO A 63 3.99 20.44 12.16
C PRO A 63 2.63 20.84 12.75
N ASN A 64 1.98 21.82 12.13
CA ASN A 64 0.67 22.28 12.54
C ASN A 64 -0.43 21.31 12.07
N ALA A 65 -1.24 20.80 13.00
CA ALA A 65 -2.27 19.81 12.70
C ALA A 65 -3.33 20.28 11.68
N GLU A 66 -3.73 21.56 11.74
CA GLU A 66 -4.70 22.13 10.80
C GLU A 66 -4.09 22.25 9.40
N ALA A 67 -2.83 22.67 9.29
CA ALA A 67 -2.12 22.71 8.02
C ALA A 67 -1.99 21.30 7.41
N CYS A 68 -1.61 20.30 8.21
CA CYS A 68 -1.55 18.90 7.77
C CYS A 68 -2.91 18.39 7.28
N ALA A 69 -3.99 18.72 8.00
CA ALA A 69 -5.35 18.34 7.60
C ALA A 69 -5.77 19.01 6.27
N GLN A 70 -5.40 20.27 6.06
CA GLN A 70 -5.67 20.99 4.80
C GLN A 70 -4.92 20.38 3.62
N VAL A 71 -3.62 20.09 3.77
CA VAL A 71 -2.84 19.38 2.73
C VAL A 71 -3.49 18.03 2.40
N THR A 72 -3.85 17.25 3.44
CA THR A 72 -4.44 15.92 3.27
C THR A 72 -5.75 15.97 2.50
N LYS A 73 -6.68 16.88 2.87
CA LYS A 73 -7.96 17.02 2.17
C LYS A 73 -7.77 17.37 0.70
N GLU A 74 -7.00 18.42 0.42
CA GLU A 74 -6.82 18.92 -0.95
C GLU A 74 -6.10 17.88 -1.83
N PHE A 75 -5.14 17.14 -1.26
CA PHE A 75 -4.31 16.19 -2.01
C PHE A 75 -5.11 15.01 -2.57
N PHE A 76 -6.05 14.49 -1.79
CA PHE A 76 -6.90 13.37 -2.24
C PHE A 76 -8.15 13.82 -3.02
N GLN A 77 -8.44 15.13 -3.11
CA GLN A 77 -9.68 15.62 -3.74
C GLN A 77 -9.66 15.60 -5.28
N LYS A 78 -8.50 15.84 -5.90
CA LYS A 78 -8.37 15.99 -7.38
C LYS A 78 -7.45 14.95 -8.01
N ASP A 79 -7.40 13.74 -7.48
CA ASP A 79 -6.57 12.65 -8.02
C ASP A 79 -5.06 12.99 -8.09
N THR A 80 -4.62 13.97 -7.28
CA THR A 80 -3.21 14.40 -7.21
C THR A 80 -2.29 13.25 -6.80
N PHE A 81 -2.80 12.31 -6.00
CA PHE A 81 -2.07 11.09 -5.65
C PHE A 81 -1.68 10.27 -6.88
N ARG A 82 -2.63 9.92 -7.76
CA ARG A 82 -2.35 9.19 -9.01
C ARG A 82 -1.41 9.95 -9.92
N LEU A 83 -1.63 11.25 -10.09
CA LEU A 83 -0.75 12.10 -10.89
C LEU A 83 0.68 12.10 -10.35
N LEU A 84 0.85 12.14 -9.03
CA LEU A 84 2.16 12.05 -8.42
C LEU A 84 2.81 10.70 -8.69
N ILE A 85 2.08 9.58 -8.51
CA ILE A 85 2.58 8.23 -8.84
C ILE A 85 3.11 8.17 -10.27
N ASN A 86 2.31 8.63 -11.24
CA ASN A 86 2.69 8.62 -12.66
C ASN A 86 3.89 9.52 -12.98
N CYS A 87 4.14 10.54 -12.16
CA CYS A 87 5.25 11.48 -12.35
C CYS A 87 6.58 10.96 -11.76
N LEU A 88 6.55 10.05 -10.77
CA LEU A 88 7.74 9.55 -10.07
C LEU A 88 8.90 9.09 -10.99
N PRO A 89 8.67 8.39 -12.12
CA PRO A 89 9.74 8.02 -13.04
C PRO A 89 10.54 9.21 -13.59
N SER A 90 9.92 10.38 -13.71
CA SER A 90 10.56 11.60 -14.22
C SER A 90 11.33 12.40 -13.15
N LEU A 91 11.22 12.02 -11.88
CA LEU A 91 11.85 12.72 -10.77
C LEU A 91 13.22 12.12 -10.44
N ASP A 92 14.10 12.93 -9.86
CA ASP A 92 15.37 12.44 -9.31
C ASP A 92 15.18 11.69 -7.97
N SER A 93 16.25 11.09 -7.45
CA SER A 93 16.17 10.30 -6.22
C SER A 93 15.77 11.11 -4.98
N GLY A 94 16.19 12.38 -4.89
CA GLY A 94 15.85 13.26 -3.77
C GLY A 94 14.37 13.64 -3.79
N ALA A 95 13.84 13.98 -4.96
CA ALA A 95 12.44 14.27 -5.17
C ALA A 95 11.55 13.05 -4.97
N ARG A 96 11.96 11.85 -5.44
CA ARG A 96 11.27 10.58 -5.15
C ARG A 96 11.20 10.31 -3.66
N GLN A 97 12.28 10.56 -2.91
CA GLN A 97 12.28 10.42 -1.45
C GLN A 97 11.31 11.40 -0.77
N ASN A 98 11.32 12.67 -1.19
CA ASN A 98 10.37 13.67 -0.69
C ASN A 98 8.92 13.26 -0.97
N ALA A 99 8.62 12.85 -2.20
CA ALA A 99 7.30 12.36 -2.59
C ALA A 99 6.86 11.15 -1.76
N THR A 100 7.76 10.19 -1.54
CA THR A 100 7.48 9.00 -0.71
C THR A 100 7.12 9.40 0.73
N HIS A 101 7.87 10.31 1.34
CA HIS A 101 7.59 10.79 2.70
C HIS A 101 6.27 11.57 2.79
N VAL A 102 5.99 12.43 1.80
CA VAL A 102 4.72 13.15 1.71
C VAL A 102 3.57 12.16 1.62
N ILE A 103 3.62 11.23 0.68
CA ILE A 103 2.61 10.20 0.47
C ILE A 103 2.39 9.37 1.75
N ALA A 104 3.47 8.88 2.37
CA ALA A 104 3.38 8.04 3.56
C ALA A 104 2.73 8.79 4.74
N ASN A 105 3.06 10.07 4.93
CA ASN A 105 2.43 10.89 5.96
C ASN A 105 0.93 11.08 5.67
N LEU A 106 0.59 11.54 4.47
CA LEU A 106 -0.80 11.82 4.07
C LEU A 106 -1.71 10.59 4.13
N GLN A 107 -1.18 9.40 3.81
CA GLN A 107 -1.95 8.15 3.93
C GLN A 107 -2.33 7.80 5.37
N ARG A 108 -1.52 8.22 6.36
CA ARG A 108 -1.75 7.95 7.79
C ARG A 108 -2.54 9.03 8.51
N GLN A 109 -2.66 10.22 7.92
CA GLN A 109 -3.34 11.36 8.53
C GLN A 109 -4.82 11.05 8.80
N ARG A 110 -5.27 11.45 10.00
CA ARG A 110 -6.69 11.43 10.38
C ARG A 110 -7.23 12.84 10.35
N VAL A 111 -8.28 13.04 9.57
CA VAL A 111 -8.97 14.32 9.44
C VAL A 111 -10.40 14.11 9.90
N ASN A 112 -10.81 14.83 10.96
CA ASN A 112 -12.11 14.62 11.62
C ASN A 112 -12.37 13.13 11.96
N SER A 113 -11.34 12.47 12.52
CA SER A 113 -11.33 11.04 12.87
C SER A 113 -11.47 10.05 11.71
N LYS A 114 -11.40 10.52 10.45
CA LYS A 114 -11.44 9.69 9.24
C LYS A 114 -10.09 9.63 8.55
N VAL A 115 -9.80 8.50 7.90
CA VAL A 115 -8.60 8.33 7.07
C VAL A 115 -8.99 8.57 5.61
N ILE A 116 -8.81 9.82 5.14
CA ILE A 116 -9.26 10.26 3.80
C ILE A 116 -8.62 9.40 2.70
N ALA A 117 -7.35 9.03 2.86
CA ALA A 117 -6.65 8.17 1.92
C ALA A 117 -7.36 6.83 1.67
N SER A 118 -7.96 6.24 2.72
CA SER A 118 -8.68 4.98 2.60
C SER A 118 -9.92 5.13 1.70
N GLU A 119 -10.69 6.21 1.89
CA GLU A 119 -11.89 6.50 1.08
C GLU A 119 -11.53 6.76 -0.39
N TYR A 120 -10.43 7.50 -0.62
CA TYR A 120 -9.91 7.74 -1.97
C TYR A 120 -9.45 6.44 -2.64
N LEU A 121 -8.68 5.60 -1.94
CA LEU A 121 -8.15 4.35 -2.48
C LEU A 121 -9.25 3.34 -2.80
N GLU A 122 -10.37 3.33 -2.07
CA GLU A 122 -11.52 2.46 -2.36
C GLU A 122 -12.06 2.67 -3.78
N ASN A 123 -11.99 3.91 -4.27
CA ASN A 123 -12.46 4.30 -5.60
C ASN A 123 -11.35 4.29 -6.66
N ASN A 124 -10.10 3.99 -6.28
CA ASN A 124 -8.90 4.10 -7.13
C ASN A 124 -7.95 2.91 -6.92
N LEU A 125 -8.51 1.70 -6.74
CA LEU A 125 -7.73 0.48 -6.47
C LEU A 125 -6.78 0.12 -7.62
N ASP A 126 -7.10 0.54 -8.84
CA ASP A 126 -6.28 0.36 -10.04
C ASP A 126 -4.91 1.08 -9.96
N ILE A 127 -4.67 1.95 -8.98
CA ILE A 127 -3.32 2.46 -8.69
C ILE A 127 -2.36 1.31 -8.34
N MET A 128 -2.87 0.22 -7.77
CA MET A 128 -2.05 -0.97 -7.51
C MET A 128 -1.58 -1.64 -8.81
N ASP A 129 -2.33 -1.47 -9.91
CA ASP A 129 -1.94 -1.93 -11.25
C ASP A 129 -0.74 -1.14 -11.80
N ILE A 130 -0.38 -0.01 -11.18
CA ILE A 130 0.81 0.79 -11.51
C ILE A 130 1.94 0.47 -10.54
N LEU A 131 1.64 0.42 -9.24
CA LEU A 131 2.65 0.24 -8.19
C LEU A 131 3.25 -1.18 -8.17
N VAL A 132 2.42 -2.22 -8.33
CA VAL A 132 2.90 -3.62 -8.26
C VAL A 132 3.83 -3.95 -9.44
N PRO A 133 3.52 -3.59 -10.70
CA PRO A 133 4.44 -3.86 -11.81
C PRO A 133 5.73 -3.06 -11.75
N GLY A 134 5.78 -1.90 -11.07
CA GLY A 134 7.01 -1.11 -11.04
C GLY A 134 8.17 -1.70 -10.23
N TYR A 135 8.00 -2.86 -9.57
CA TYR A 135 9.14 -3.68 -9.12
C TYR A 135 9.95 -4.25 -10.28
N GLU A 136 9.41 -4.29 -11.50
CA GLU A 136 10.13 -4.71 -12.71
C GLU A 136 11.20 -3.67 -13.12
N ASP A 137 11.03 -2.41 -12.74
CA ASP A 137 12.00 -1.33 -12.98
C ASP A 137 12.85 -1.11 -11.72
N SER A 138 14.11 -1.56 -11.78
CA SER A 138 15.03 -1.50 -10.64
C SER A 138 15.34 -0.07 -10.17
N ASP A 139 15.22 0.95 -11.02
CA ASP A 139 15.55 2.33 -10.66
C ASP A 139 14.46 2.97 -9.78
N ILE A 140 13.23 2.46 -9.84
CA ILE A 140 12.08 3.01 -9.11
C ILE A 140 11.41 2.00 -8.16
N ALA A 141 11.75 0.72 -8.25
CA ALA A 141 11.19 -0.37 -7.44
C ALA A 141 11.14 -0.03 -5.95
N TRP A 142 12.21 0.57 -5.40
CA TRP A 142 12.24 0.98 -3.99
C TRP A 142 11.19 2.03 -3.65
N THR A 143 11.03 3.05 -4.49
CA THR A 143 10.03 4.12 -4.32
C THR A 143 8.62 3.54 -4.40
N TYR A 144 8.35 2.69 -5.39
CA TYR A 144 7.03 2.08 -5.56
C TYR A 144 6.71 1.10 -4.43
N GLY A 145 7.67 0.28 -4.02
CA GLY A 145 7.53 -0.65 -2.90
C GLY A 145 7.22 0.07 -1.59
N ALA A 146 7.93 1.16 -1.30
CA ALA A 146 7.68 1.99 -0.13
C ALA A 146 6.25 2.56 -0.12
N ILE A 147 5.78 3.11 -1.24
CA ILE A 147 4.41 3.65 -1.34
C ILE A 147 3.36 2.53 -1.26
N LEU A 148 3.60 1.42 -1.97
CA LEU A 148 2.70 0.27 -1.99
C LEU A 148 2.48 -0.31 -0.60
N ARG A 149 3.53 -0.42 0.23
CA ARG A 149 3.40 -0.88 1.61
C ARG A 149 2.53 0.03 2.46
N GLU A 150 2.55 1.33 2.22
CA GLU A 150 1.64 2.25 2.89
C GLU A 150 0.20 2.05 2.40
N CYS A 151 -0.01 1.86 1.09
CA CYS A 151 -1.34 1.60 0.55
C CYS A 151 -1.93 0.30 1.09
N ILE A 152 -1.14 -0.78 1.16
CA ILE A 152 -1.58 -2.10 1.62
C ILE A 152 -2.03 -2.08 3.10
N ARG A 153 -1.65 -1.06 3.90
CA ARG A 153 -2.17 -0.90 5.27
C ARG A 153 -3.68 -0.65 5.31
N HIS A 154 -4.28 -0.21 4.21
CA HIS A 154 -5.72 -0.02 4.09
C HIS A 154 -6.40 -1.34 3.71
N GLN A 155 -7.45 -1.71 4.43
CA GLN A 155 -8.12 -3.01 4.28
C GLN A 155 -8.68 -3.24 2.86
N ASN A 156 -9.19 -2.19 2.22
CA ASN A 156 -9.70 -2.23 0.85
C ASN A 156 -8.59 -2.54 -0.17
N VAL A 157 -7.41 -1.92 -0.02
CA VAL A 157 -6.24 -2.18 -0.87
C VAL A 157 -5.68 -3.57 -0.61
N ALA A 158 -5.50 -3.95 0.66
CA ALA A 158 -5.03 -5.30 1.00
C ALA A 158 -5.92 -6.37 0.37
N ARG A 159 -7.25 -6.21 0.48
CA ARG A 159 -8.22 -7.10 -0.15
C ARG A 159 -8.02 -7.16 -1.67
N TYR A 160 -7.97 -6.02 -2.33
CA TYR A 160 -7.80 -5.96 -3.79
C TYR A 160 -6.51 -6.64 -4.26
N VAL A 161 -5.38 -6.38 -3.59
CA VAL A 161 -4.09 -6.99 -3.92
C VAL A 161 -4.09 -8.51 -3.72
N LEU A 162 -4.78 -9.00 -2.68
CA LEU A 162 -4.92 -10.42 -2.39
C LEU A 162 -5.84 -11.15 -3.38
N GLU A 163 -6.91 -10.49 -3.84
CA GLU A 163 -7.90 -11.04 -4.76
C GLU A 163 -7.49 -10.93 -6.24
N SER A 164 -6.44 -10.16 -6.57
CA SER A 164 -5.99 -9.91 -7.95
C SER A 164 -4.75 -10.73 -8.34
N ASP A 165 -4.42 -10.71 -9.64
CA ASP A 165 -3.23 -11.36 -10.18
C ASP A 165 -1.90 -10.77 -9.66
N HIS A 166 -1.94 -9.63 -8.95
CA HIS A 166 -0.77 -9.03 -8.28
C HIS A 166 -0.09 -9.99 -7.31
N MET A 167 -0.89 -10.83 -6.63
CA MET A 167 -0.39 -11.85 -5.72
C MET A 167 0.57 -12.85 -6.43
N LYS A 168 0.31 -13.15 -7.71
CA LYS A 168 1.19 -14.00 -8.52
C LYS A 168 2.51 -13.31 -8.84
N LYS A 169 2.45 -12.03 -9.22
CA LYS A 169 3.64 -11.21 -9.55
C LYS A 169 4.61 -11.12 -8.38
N PHE A 170 4.07 -10.92 -7.18
CA PHE A 170 4.88 -10.90 -5.96
C PHE A 170 5.72 -12.15 -5.72
N PHE A 171 5.26 -13.35 -6.12
CA PHE A 171 6.10 -14.55 -6.03
C PHE A 171 7.28 -14.54 -7.00
N GLY A 172 7.10 -13.97 -8.19
CA GLY A 172 8.20 -13.73 -9.12
C GLY A 172 9.21 -12.76 -8.50
N TYR A 173 8.74 -11.67 -7.91
CA TYR A 173 9.62 -10.68 -7.30
C TYR A 173 10.34 -11.17 -6.04
N LEU A 174 9.73 -12.07 -5.26
CA LEU A 174 10.41 -12.75 -4.14
C LEU A 174 11.63 -13.56 -4.58
N GLN A 175 11.65 -14.02 -5.84
CA GLN A 175 12.76 -14.77 -6.43
C GLN A 175 13.69 -13.88 -7.27
N ASN A 176 13.50 -12.55 -7.23
CA ASN A 176 14.32 -11.62 -7.97
C ASN A 176 15.78 -11.67 -7.43
N PRO A 177 16.80 -11.75 -8.32
CA PRO A 177 18.20 -11.75 -7.88
C PRO A 177 18.62 -10.45 -7.19
N ASN A 178 17.91 -9.35 -7.42
CA ASN A 178 18.09 -8.12 -6.67
C ASN A 178 17.55 -8.30 -5.24
N PHE A 179 18.49 -8.42 -4.29
CA PHE A 179 18.19 -8.63 -2.88
C PHE A 179 17.27 -7.54 -2.30
N ASP A 180 17.44 -6.29 -2.71
CA ASP A 180 16.63 -5.18 -2.20
C ASP A 180 15.17 -5.36 -2.60
N ILE A 181 14.90 -5.73 -3.85
CA ILE A 181 13.55 -6.03 -4.35
C ILE A 181 12.94 -7.21 -3.61
N ALA A 182 13.66 -8.33 -3.52
CA ALA A 182 13.15 -9.53 -2.86
C ALA A 182 12.87 -9.30 -1.36
N SER A 183 13.75 -8.57 -0.67
CA SER A 183 13.60 -8.19 0.74
C SER A 183 12.43 -7.24 0.96
N ASP A 184 12.26 -6.26 0.08
CA ASP A 184 11.18 -5.28 0.13
C ASP A 184 9.80 -5.92 -0.11
N VAL A 185 9.72 -6.84 -1.06
CA VAL A 185 8.54 -7.69 -1.26
C VAL A 185 8.30 -8.59 -0.04
N GLN A 186 9.34 -9.19 0.52
CA GLN A 186 9.21 -9.98 1.76
C GLN A 186 8.65 -9.15 2.93
N ALA A 187 9.04 -7.88 3.06
CA ALA A 187 8.46 -6.96 4.04
C ALA A 187 6.97 -6.70 3.77
N THR A 188 6.57 -6.59 2.49
CA THR A 188 5.17 -6.52 2.07
C THR A 188 4.40 -7.79 2.45
N PHE A 189 5.02 -8.97 2.34
CA PHE A 189 4.45 -10.24 2.82
C PHE A 189 4.36 -10.35 4.34
N LYS A 190 5.29 -9.76 5.10
CA LYS A 190 5.21 -9.73 6.57
C LYS A 190 3.98 -8.98 7.07
N PHE A 191 3.53 -7.93 6.36
CA PHE A 191 2.23 -7.32 6.63
C PHE A 191 1.08 -8.33 6.44
N PHE A 192 1.14 -9.20 5.44
CA PHE A 192 0.20 -10.31 5.29
C PHE A 192 0.39 -11.43 6.33
N GLN A 193 1.54 -11.54 7.01
CA GLN A 193 1.68 -12.39 8.20
C GLN A 193 1.06 -11.73 9.45
N GLU A 194 1.11 -10.40 9.56
CA GLU A 194 0.35 -9.64 10.56
C GLU A 194 -1.16 -9.78 10.35
N TYR A 195 -1.64 -10.00 9.11
CA TYR A 195 -3.03 -10.40 8.87
C TYR A 195 -3.40 -11.67 9.67
N ASN A 196 -2.51 -12.67 9.70
CA ASN A 196 -2.74 -13.91 10.45
C ASN A 196 -2.65 -13.71 11.97
N SER A 197 -1.71 -12.90 12.48
CA SER A 197 -1.52 -12.73 13.94
C SER A 197 -2.35 -11.59 14.56
N GLN A 198 -2.76 -10.58 13.79
CA GLN A 198 -3.51 -9.42 14.29
C GLN A 198 -4.99 -9.41 13.88
N LEU A 199 -5.33 -9.96 12.70
CA LEU A 199 -6.72 -9.95 12.21
C LEU A 199 -7.43 -11.28 12.47
N LEU A 200 -6.81 -12.41 12.10
CA LEU A 200 -7.39 -13.73 12.38
C LEU A 200 -7.39 -14.06 13.89
N GLN A 201 -6.44 -13.53 14.66
CA GLN A 201 -6.37 -13.71 16.12
C GLN A 201 -6.83 -12.47 16.91
N SER A 202 -7.44 -11.47 16.26
CA SER A 202 -7.94 -10.25 16.90
C SER A 202 -8.91 -10.58 18.05
N GLU A 203 -8.96 -9.79 19.13
CA GLU A 203 -10.03 -9.92 20.14
C GLU A 203 -11.42 -9.48 19.60
N SER A 204 -11.42 -8.63 18.56
CA SER A 204 -12.64 -8.14 17.92
C SER A 204 -13.30 -9.22 17.06
N TYR A 205 -14.54 -9.57 17.41
CA TYR A 205 -15.37 -10.49 16.63
C TYR A 205 -15.53 -10.05 15.16
N ILE A 206 -15.83 -8.77 14.92
CA ILE A 206 -16.07 -8.24 13.57
C ILE A 206 -14.80 -8.40 12.74
N THR A 207 -13.65 -8.05 13.31
CA THR A 207 -12.35 -8.16 12.65
C THR A 207 -12.01 -9.60 12.30
N ARG A 208 -12.14 -10.54 13.24
CA ARG A 208 -11.91 -11.98 12.97
C ARG A 208 -12.83 -12.50 11.87
N ARG A 209 -14.12 -12.17 11.92
CA ARG A 209 -15.09 -12.61 10.92
C ARG A 209 -14.73 -12.16 9.51
N HIS A 210 -14.44 -10.87 9.33
CA HIS A 210 -14.09 -10.36 8.01
C HIS A 210 -12.75 -10.92 7.51
N ALA A 211 -11.80 -11.15 8.40
CA ALA A 211 -10.51 -11.74 8.05
C ALA A 211 -10.66 -13.20 7.60
N VAL A 212 -11.39 -14.04 8.34
CA VAL A 212 -11.59 -15.44 7.95
C VAL A 212 -12.33 -15.55 6.62
N LYS A 213 -13.36 -14.71 6.41
CA LYS A 213 -14.12 -14.70 5.16
C LYS A 213 -13.25 -14.34 3.96
N LEU A 214 -12.48 -13.25 4.07
CA LEU A 214 -11.59 -12.81 3.00
C LEU A 214 -10.50 -13.85 2.69
N LEU A 215 -9.91 -14.47 3.72
CA LEU A 215 -8.98 -15.57 3.55
C LEU A 215 -9.62 -16.74 2.78
N GLY A 216 -10.86 -17.11 3.13
CA GLY A 216 -11.63 -18.13 2.43
C GLY A 216 -11.85 -17.79 0.96
N ASP A 217 -12.35 -16.59 0.68
CA ASP A 217 -12.62 -16.10 -0.68
C ASP A 217 -11.32 -16.14 -1.53
N MET A 218 -10.18 -15.71 -0.97
CA MET A 218 -8.88 -15.73 -1.66
C MET A 218 -8.35 -17.15 -1.94
N LEU A 219 -8.36 -18.04 -0.93
CA LEU A 219 -7.76 -19.38 -1.08
C LEU A 219 -8.62 -20.32 -1.93
N LEU A 220 -9.92 -20.07 -2.03
CA LEU A 220 -10.84 -20.87 -2.85
C LEU A 220 -10.89 -20.43 -4.32
N ASP A 221 -10.36 -19.25 -4.65
CA ASP A 221 -10.23 -18.81 -6.04
C ASP A 221 -9.20 -19.67 -6.79
N ARG A 222 -9.62 -20.22 -7.95
CA ARG A 222 -8.76 -21.07 -8.78
C ARG A 222 -7.54 -20.32 -9.32
N SER A 223 -7.67 -19.03 -9.55
CA SER A 223 -6.55 -18.17 -9.98
C SER A 223 -5.45 -18.13 -8.91
N ASN A 224 -5.78 -18.32 -7.63
CA ASN A 224 -4.86 -18.25 -6.49
C ASN A 224 -4.32 -19.62 -6.04
N SER A 225 -4.39 -20.65 -6.89
CA SER A 225 -3.97 -22.03 -6.55
C SER A 225 -2.55 -22.14 -5.97
N ALA A 226 -1.59 -21.37 -6.47
CA ALA A 226 -0.22 -21.36 -5.95
C ALA A 226 -0.13 -20.80 -4.51
N VAL A 227 -0.91 -19.75 -4.20
CA VAL A 227 -1.03 -19.18 -2.85
C VAL A 227 -1.67 -20.19 -1.93
N MET A 228 -2.78 -20.81 -2.39
CA MET A 228 -3.50 -21.83 -1.64
C MET A 228 -2.57 -22.98 -1.25
N VAL A 229 -1.85 -23.58 -2.20
CA VAL A 229 -0.91 -24.68 -1.93
C VAL A 229 0.15 -24.28 -0.90
N ARG A 230 0.75 -23.10 -1.02
CA ARG A 230 1.71 -22.60 -0.03
C ARG A 230 1.07 -22.40 1.35
N TYR A 231 -0.12 -21.81 1.40
CA TYR A 231 -0.82 -21.55 2.65
C TYR A 231 -1.13 -22.86 3.39
N VAL A 232 -1.65 -23.86 2.67
CA VAL A 232 -2.08 -25.15 3.23
C VAL A 232 -0.93 -26.13 3.49
N THR A 233 0.31 -25.72 3.21
CA THR A 233 1.55 -26.46 3.50
C THR A 233 2.21 -25.94 4.80
N SER A 234 1.70 -24.88 5.42
CA SER A 234 2.23 -24.35 6.67
C SER A 234 1.50 -24.93 7.89
N LEU A 235 2.24 -25.57 8.80
CA LEU A 235 1.70 -26.07 10.06
C LEU A 235 1.13 -24.94 10.92
N ASP A 236 1.79 -23.78 10.94
CA ASP A 236 1.33 -22.65 11.74
C ASP A 236 -0.01 -22.11 11.25
N HIS A 237 -0.22 -22.03 9.93
CA HIS A 237 -1.53 -21.67 9.38
C HIS A 237 -2.61 -22.69 9.74
N MET A 238 -2.28 -23.99 9.72
CA MET A 238 -3.20 -25.04 10.14
C MET A 238 -3.61 -24.86 11.60
N ARG A 239 -2.66 -24.58 12.51
CA ARG A 239 -2.94 -24.33 13.93
C ARG A 239 -3.87 -23.14 14.14
N ILE A 240 -3.70 -22.06 13.37
CA ILE A 240 -4.59 -20.89 13.42
C ILE A 240 -6.02 -21.31 13.05
N MET A 241 -6.19 -22.05 11.94
CA MET A 241 -7.50 -22.53 11.52
C MET A 241 -8.13 -23.47 12.55
N MET A 242 -7.35 -24.40 13.14
CA MET A 242 -7.85 -25.29 14.20
C MET A 242 -8.31 -24.54 15.44
N ASN A 243 -7.60 -23.48 15.83
CA ASN A 243 -8.02 -22.63 16.95
C ASN A 243 -9.30 -21.87 16.61
N LEU A 244 -9.43 -21.34 15.40
CA LEU A 244 -10.64 -20.64 14.94
C LEU A 244 -11.86 -21.57 14.80
N LEU A 245 -11.65 -22.85 14.49
CA LEU A 245 -12.73 -23.86 14.52
C LEU A 245 -13.31 -24.07 15.92
N ARG A 246 -12.59 -23.66 16.97
CA ARG A 246 -13.05 -23.69 18.37
C ARG A 246 -13.72 -22.39 18.80
N ASP A 247 -13.84 -21.39 17.93
CA ASP A 247 -14.48 -20.11 18.25
C ASP A 247 -15.96 -20.34 18.68
N SER A 248 -16.45 -19.54 19.63
CA SER A 248 -17.83 -19.66 20.12
C SER A 248 -18.85 -19.30 19.02
N ASN A 249 -18.48 -18.41 18.09
CA ASN A 249 -19.34 -17.93 17.02
C ASN A 249 -19.49 -18.93 15.86
N LYS A 250 -20.73 -19.26 15.50
CA LYS A 250 -21.05 -20.23 14.44
C LYS A 250 -20.60 -19.77 13.04
N THR A 251 -20.68 -18.48 12.74
CA THR A 251 -20.31 -17.94 11.43
C THR A 251 -18.81 -18.04 11.21
N ILE A 252 -18.00 -17.64 12.20
CA ILE A 252 -16.54 -17.78 12.14
C ILE A 252 -16.15 -19.25 11.93
N LYS A 253 -16.78 -20.17 12.66
CA LYS A 253 -16.52 -21.62 12.49
C LYS A 253 -16.82 -22.10 11.07
N LEU A 254 -17.93 -21.65 10.49
CA LEU A 254 -18.34 -22.05 9.15
C LEU A 254 -17.37 -21.51 8.08
N ASP A 255 -17.01 -20.23 8.14
CA ASP A 255 -16.05 -19.64 7.21
C ASP A 255 -14.66 -20.29 7.38
N THR A 256 -14.25 -20.58 8.63
CA THR A 256 -12.98 -21.26 8.94
C THR A 256 -12.97 -22.68 8.39
N PHE A 257 -14.08 -23.41 8.49
CA PHE A 257 -14.20 -24.77 7.96
C PHE A 257 -13.96 -24.81 6.44
N HIS A 258 -14.44 -23.80 5.71
CA HIS A 258 -14.20 -23.67 4.27
C HIS A 258 -12.72 -23.48 3.92
N VAL A 259 -11.93 -22.85 4.79
CA VAL A 259 -10.47 -22.78 4.65
C VAL A 259 -9.82 -24.10 5.08
N PHE A 260 -10.20 -24.64 6.24
CA PHE A 260 -9.58 -25.83 6.82
C PHE A 260 -9.67 -27.07 5.91
N LYS A 261 -10.80 -27.25 5.20
CA LYS A 261 -10.94 -28.37 4.23
C LYS A 261 -9.84 -28.37 3.15
N LEU A 262 -9.23 -27.22 2.84
CA LEU A 262 -8.14 -27.14 1.87
C LEU A 262 -6.86 -27.80 2.38
N PHE A 263 -6.58 -27.73 3.68
CA PHE A 263 -5.48 -28.48 4.32
C PHE A 263 -5.70 -29.98 4.19
N VAL A 264 -6.94 -30.44 4.40
CA VAL A 264 -7.32 -31.86 4.25
C VAL A 264 -7.27 -32.30 2.79
N ALA A 265 -7.66 -31.42 1.86
CA ALA A 265 -7.67 -31.72 0.42
C ALA A 265 -6.30 -31.62 -0.27
N ASN A 266 -5.30 -30.97 0.34
CA ASN A 266 -3.95 -30.88 -0.24
C ASN A 266 -3.35 -32.27 -0.43
N HIS A 267 -3.00 -32.69 -1.64
CA HIS A 267 -2.42 -34.02 -1.87
C HIS A 267 -0.94 -34.10 -1.42
N ASN A 268 -0.24 -32.96 -1.38
CA ASN A 268 1.18 -32.86 -1.02
C ASN A 268 1.35 -32.33 0.40
N LYS A 269 0.69 -32.96 1.37
CA LYS A 269 0.75 -32.52 2.77
C LYS A 269 2.15 -32.78 3.36
N PRO A 270 2.77 -31.81 4.04
CA PRO A 270 3.97 -32.05 4.82
C PRO A 270 3.75 -33.08 5.93
N PRO A 271 4.79 -33.82 6.34
CA PRO A 271 4.71 -34.81 7.41
C PRO A 271 4.14 -34.25 8.73
N GLU A 272 4.46 -32.99 9.04
CA GLU A 272 3.98 -32.30 10.25
C GLU A 272 2.47 -32.02 10.23
N ILE A 273 1.88 -31.76 9.06
CA ILE A 273 0.43 -31.59 8.91
C ILE A 273 -0.26 -32.95 8.98
N ILE A 274 0.32 -33.96 8.35
CA ILE A 274 -0.18 -35.34 8.39
C ILE A 274 -0.23 -35.83 9.84
N SER A 275 0.83 -35.61 10.62
CA SER A 275 0.86 -36.04 12.02
C SER A 275 -0.25 -35.39 12.84
N VAL A 276 -0.53 -34.09 12.65
CA VAL A 276 -1.65 -33.43 13.35
C VAL A 276 -3.01 -33.97 12.92
N LEU A 277 -3.20 -34.28 11.64
CA LEU A 277 -4.47 -34.84 11.14
C LEU A 277 -4.71 -36.29 11.59
N LEU A 278 -3.65 -37.07 11.81
CA LEU A 278 -3.74 -38.50 12.19
C LEU A 278 -3.65 -38.74 13.70
N ASN A 279 -3.14 -37.79 14.48
CA ASN A 279 -2.98 -37.93 15.94
C ASN A 279 -4.27 -37.58 16.73
N TYR A 280 -5.45 -37.86 16.16
CA TYR A 280 -6.75 -37.79 16.83
C TYR A 280 -7.58 -39.04 16.53
#